data_AF-A0A8J8D3E0-F1
#
_entry.id   AF-A0A8J8D3E0-F1
#
_cell.length_a   1.000
_cell.length_b   1.000
_cell.length_c   1.000
_cell.angle_alpha   90.00
_cell.angle_beta   90.00
_cell.angle_gamma   90.00
#
_symmetry.space_group_name_H-M   'P 1'
#
loop_
_entity.id
_entity.type
_entity.pdbx_description
1 polymer ?
#
loop_
_entity_poly.entity_id
_entity_poly.type
_entity_poly.pdbx_seq_one_letter_code
_entity_poly.pdbx_strand_id
1 'polypeptide(L)'
;MKTLIVSVGRSKEKRTIYALVVIKYENLGELRRKSGWLRHISELKKQEKRNYVSKFPQRFASIKSLLDYVEVTPYFGDLHEQMAKFERDARVLIIDDVVLSKKL
;
A
#
# COMPACT_ATOMS: atom_id res chain seq x y z
N MET A 1 10.92 -12.51 -12.87
CA MET A 1 10.32 -12.69 -11.52
C MET A 1 9.69 -11.37 -11.09
N LYS A 2 8.38 -11.32 -10.81
CA LYS A 2 7.71 -10.06 -10.45
C LYS A 2 6.76 -10.26 -9.27
N THR A 3 6.72 -9.30 -8.36
CA THR A 3 5.92 -9.36 -7.13
C THR A 3 4.74 -8.41 -7.22
N LEU A 4 3.58 -8.85 -6.75
CA LEU A 4 2.35 -8.08 -6.65
C LEU A 4 2.00 -7.96 -5.16
N ILE A 5 1.94 -6.75 -4.60
CA ILE A 5 1.58 -6.56 -3.19
C ILE A 5 0.24 -5.82 -3.11
N VAL A 6 -0.83 -6.56 -2.91
CA VAL A 6 -2.19 -6.04 -2.73
C VAL A 6 -2.38 -5.67 -1.27
N SER A 7 -2.74 -4.43 -0.95
CA SER A 7 -2.99 -3.99 0.43
C SER A 7 -4.44 -3.54 0.57
N VAL A 8 -5.23 -4.26 1.36
CA VAL A 8 -6.63 -3.98 1.63
C VAL A 8 -6.73 -3.25 2.97
N GLY A 9 -6.83 -1.92 2.90
CA GLY A 9 -7.06 -1.06 4.06
C GLY A 9 -8.53 -1.02 4.47
N ARG A 10 -8.85 -1.36 5.72
CA ARG A 10 -10.23 -1.25 6.25
C ARG A 10 -10.33 -0.08 7.22
N SER A 11 -10.88 1.05 6.78
CA SER A 11 -11.37 2.07 7.72
C SER A 11 -12.69 1.62 8.34
N LYS A 12 -12.66 1.21 9.62
CA LYS A 12 -13.82 0.69 10.37
C LYS A 12 -14.98 1.70 10.53
N GLU A 13 -14.81 2.98 10.21
CA GLU A 13 -15.78 4.02 10.59
C GLU A 13 -16.50 4.74 9.44
N LYS A 14 -15.98 4.80 8.19
CA LYS A 14 -16.59 5.67 7.16
C LYS A 14 -16.66 5.16 5.71
N ARG A 15 -15.77 4.28 5.24
CA ARG A 15 -15.82 3.62 3.91
C ARG A 15 -14.65 2.64 3.79
N THR A 16 -14.83 1.48 3.17
CA THR A 16 -13.68 0.61 2.80
C THR A 16 -12.89 1.27 1.67
N ILE A 17 -11.56 1.29 1.79
CA ILE A 17 -10.65 1.85 0.78
C ILE A 17 -9.67 0.77 0.39
N TYR A 18 -9.70 0.36 -0.87
CA TYR A 18 -8.80 -0.64 -1.41
C TYR A 18 -7.58 0.03 -2.01
N ALA A 19 -6.40 -0.57 -1.85
CA ALA A 19 -5.17 -0.12 -2.48
C ALA A 19 -4.48 -1.27 -3.23
N LEU A 20 -4.24 -1.06 -4.53
CA LEU A 20 -3.43 -1.95 -5.35
C LEU A 20 -2.06 -1.31 -5.53
N VAL A 21 -1.00 -2.03 -5.13
CA VAL A 21 0.38 -1.58 -5.29
C VAL A 21 1.19 -2.65 -6.00
N VAL A 22 1.73 -2.32 -7.17
CA VAL A 22 2.55 -3.24 -7.96
C VAL A 22 4.01 -2.84 -7.83
N ILE A 23 4.87 -3.78 -7.48
CA ILE A 23 6.29 -3.53 -7.21
C ILE A 23 7.13 -4.60 -7.90
N LYS A 24 8.02 -4.20 -8.80
CA LYS A 24 8.98 -5.14 -9.40
C LYS A 24 9.90 -5.71 -8.31
N TYR A 25 10.23 -7.00 -8.42
CA TYR A 25 11.04 -7.70 -7.42
C TYR A 25 12.41 -7.03 -7.21
N GLU A 26 13.02 -6.55 -8.29
CA GLU A 26 14.29 -5.81 -8.29
C GLU A 26 14.24 -4.52 -7.44
N ASN A 27 13.07 -3.89 -7.31
CA ASN A 27 12.90 -2.66 -6.55
C ASN A 27 12.69 -2.91 -5.05
N LEU A 28 12.43 -4.15 -4.61
CA LEU A 28 12.07 -4.45 -3.21
C LEU A 28 13.15 -4.04 -2.21
N GLY A 29 14.42 -4.30 -2.55
CA GLY A 29 15.55 -3.95 -1.68
C GLY A 29 15.67 -2.44 -1.48
N GLU A 30 15.51 -1.67 -2.55
CA GLU A 30 15.55 -0.22 -2.47
C GLU A 30 14.32 0.37 -1.78
N LEU A 31 13.13 -0.18 -2.08
CA LEU A 31 11.88 0.22 -1.46
C LEU A 31 11.97 0.03 0.06
N ARG A 32 12.43 -1.13 0.54
CA ARG A 32 12.62 -1.40 1.98
C ARG A 32 13.53 -0.37 2.65
N ARG A 33 14.60 0.06 1.98
CA ARG A 33 15.51 1.08 2.52
C ARG A 33 14.86 2.47 2.59
N LYS A 34 14.10 2.85 1.56
CA LYS A 34 13.50 4.19 1.45
C LYS A 34 12.14 4.32 2.14
N SER A 35 11.49 3.21 2.49
CA SER A 35 10.14 3.19 3.06
C SER A 35 10.09 3.07 4.59
N GLY A 36 11.23 3.13 5.30
CA GLY A 36 11.27 2.99 6.77
C GLY A 36 10.51 4.07 7.55
N TRP A 37 10.06 5.13 6.87
CA TRP A 37 9.21 6.17 7.44
C TRP A 37 7.71 5.82 7.39
N LEU A 38 7.30 4.83 6.60
CA LEU A 38 5.91 4.39 6.52
C LEU A 38 5.48 3.84 7.88
N ARG A 39 4.34 4.33 8.38
CA ARG A 39 3.74 3.91 9.64
C ARG A 39 2.23 3.90 9.47
N HIS A 40 1.55 3.03 10.19
CA HIS A 40 0.10 3.01 10.12
C HIS A 40 -0.46 4.27 10.82
N ILE A 41 -1.41 4.98 10.19
CA ILE A 41 -1.86 6.28 10.69
C ILE A 41 -2.54 6.20 12.06
N SER A 42 -3.05 5.02 12.44
CA SER A 42 -3.62 4.78 13.78
C SER A 42 -2.55 4.74 14.88
N GLU A 43 -1.30 4.40 14.56
CA GLU A 43 -0.19 4.26 15.52
C GLU A 43 0.38 5.63 15.94
N LEU A 44 0.06 6.69 15.21
CA LEU A 44 0.61 8.02 15.40
C LEU A 44 -0.23 8.83 16.40
N LYS A 45 0.41 9.66 17.25
CA LYS A 45 -0.31 10.65 18.08
C LYS A 45 -0.84 11.80 17.24
N LYS A 46 -1.78 12.60 17.77
CA LYS A 46 -2.44 13.72 17.04
C LYS A 46 -1.45 14.66 16.35
N GLN A 47 -0.38 15.07 17.05
CA GLN A 47 0.62 15.98 16.50
C GLN A 47 1.50 15.30 15.43
N GLU A 48 1.85 14.03 15.65
CA GLU A 48 2.61 13.23 14.68
C GLU A 48 1.81 12.97 13.41
N LYS A 49 0.50 12.70 13.52
CA LYS A 49 -0.41 12.54 12.36
C LYS A 49 -0.39 13.77 11.46
N ARG A 50 -0.51 14.97 12.02
CA ARG A 50 -0.49 16.23 11.25
C ARG A 50 0.83 16.37 10.47
N ASN A 51 1.94 16.17 11.15
CA ASN A 51 3.27 16.22 10.53
C ASN A 51 3.47 15.12 9.48
N TYR A 52 2.95 13.91 9.75
CA TYR A 52 3.03 12.78 8.84
C TYR A 52 2.28 13.05 7.54
N VAL A 53 1.02 13.50 7.64
CA VAL A 53 0.18 13.85 6.47
C VAL A 53 0.82 15.00 5.68
N SER A 54 1.33 16.03 6.35
CA SER A 54 2.00 17.16 5.69
C SER A 54 3.27 16.74 4.94
N LYS A 55 4.08 15.83 5.50
CA LYS A 55 5.33 15.36 4.87
C LYS A 55 5.13 14.19 3.90
N PHE A 56 3.94 13.57 3.89
CA PHE A 56 3.66 12.39 3.08
C PHE A 56 3.92 12.60 1.59
N PRO A 57 3.45 13.68 0.93
CA PRO A 57 3.61 13.84 -0.52
C PRO A 57 5.08 13.85 -0.95
N GLN A 58 5.94 14.57 -0.22
CA GLN A 58 7.37 14.66 -0.51
C GLN A 58 8.08 13.31 -0.28
N ARG A 59 7.74 12.60 0.79
CA ARG A 59 8.31 11.28 1.10
C ARG A 59 7.78 10.19 0.17
N PHE A 60 6.55 10.29 -0.29
CA PHE A 60 5.98 9.39 -1.27
C PHE A 60 6.64 9.59 -2.63
N ALA A 61 6.90 10.83 -3.04
CA ALA A 61 7.59 11.14 -4.29
C ALA A 61 8.96 10.44 -4.41
N SER A 62 9.69 10.28 -3.30
CA SER A 62 11.01 9.63 -3.30
C SER A 62 10.98 8.11 -3.45
N ILE A 63 9.82 7.48 -3.25
CA ILE A 63 9.60 6.04 -3.47
C ILE A 63 8.70 5.75 -4.66
N LYS A 64 7.99 6.76 -5.21
CA LYS A 64 7.00 6.59 -6.28
C LYS A 64 7.59 5.93 -7.52
N SER A 65 8.83 6.27 -7.90
CA SER A 65 9.52 5.66 -9.05
C SER A 65 9.86 4.17 -8.87
N LEU A 66 9.82 3.66 -7.64
CA LEU A 66 10.04 2.24 -7.33
C LEU A 66 8.75 1.42 -7.43
N LEU A 67 7.60 2.09 -7.49
CA LEU A 67 6.29 1.49 -7.64
C LEU A 67 5.94 1.47 -9.13
N ASP A 68 5.58 0.30 -9.64
CA ASP A 68 5.22 0.12 -11.04
C ASP A 68 3.79 0.61 -11.29
N TYR A 69 2.91 0.43 -10.30
CA TYR A 69 1.52 0.86 -10.34
C TYR A 69 0.99 1.13 -8.93
N VAL A 70 0.14 2.14 -8.80
CA VAL A 70 -0.58 2.46 -7.55
C VAL A 70 -1.98 2.88 -7.91
N GLU A 71 -2.96 2.23 -7.31
CA GLU A 71 -4.37 2.62 -7.37
C GLU A 71 -4.99 2.58 -5.98
N VAL A 72 -5.84 3.55 -5.71
CA VAL A 72 -6.60 3.65 -4.47
C VAL A 72 -8.05 3.91 -4.86
N THR A 73 -8.94 2.99 -4.51
CA THR A 73 -10.34 3.04 -4.92
C THR A 73 -11.25 2.60 -3.77
N PRO A 74 -12.43 3.22 -3.59
CA PRO A 74 -13.45 2.70 -2.69
C PRO A 74 -14.25 1.54 -3.30
N TYR A 75 -14.02 1.18 -4.56
CA TYR A 75 -14.79 0.18 -5.30
C TYR A 75 -13.98 -1.10 -5.52
N PHE A 76 -14.48 -2.21 -4.99
CA PHE A 76 -13.80 -3.51 -5.13
C PHE A 76 -13.76 -4.00 -6.58
N GLY A 77 -14.80 -3.69 -7.38
CA GLY A 77 -14.85 -4.06 -8.80
C GLY A 77 -13.67 -3.51 -9.59
N ASP A 78 -13.41 -2.20 -9.46
CA ASP A 78 -12.27 -1.54 -10.09
C ASP A 78 -10.94 -2.22 -9.73
N LEU A 79 -10.74 -2.51 -8.43
CA LEU A 79 -9.53 -3.20 -7.97
C LEU A 79 -9.36 -4.57 -8.63
N HIS A 80 -10.46 -5.34 -8.70
CA HIS A 80 -10.46 -6.68 -9.30
C HIS A 80 -10.12 -6.64 -10.80
N GLU A 81 -10.72 -5.73 -11.54
CA GLU A 81 -10.41 -5.52 -12.97
C GLU A 81 -8.95 -5.15 -13.19
N GLN A 82 -8.37 -4.38 -12.28
CA GLN A 82 -7.00 -3.91 -12.38
C GLN A 82 -6.02 -5.01 -11.99
N MET A 83 -6.34 -5.82 -10.99
CA MET A 83 -5.60 -7.03 -10.63
C MET A 83 -5.51 -8.02 -11.80
N ALA A 84 -6.59 -8.21 -12.56
CA ALA A 84 -6.63 -9.13 -13.70
C ALA A 84 -5.55 -8.81 -14.75
N LYS A 85 -5.14 -7.55 -14.88
CA LYS A 85 -4.07 -7.12 -15.80
C LYS A 85 -2.69 -7.68 -15.43
N PHE A 86 -2.50 -8.09 -14.18
CA PHE A 86 -1.22 -8.55 -13.64
C PHE A 86 -1.18 -10.06 -13.34
N GLU A 87 -2.30 -10.80 -13.48
CA GLU A 87 -2.44 -12.21 -13.07
C GLU A 87 -1.38 -13.16 -13.64
N ARG A 88 -0.97 -12.96 -14.90
CA ARG A 88 -0.06 -13.88 -15.59
C ARG A 88 1.37 -13.86 -15.06
N ASP A 89 1.77 -12.79 -14.37
CA ASP A 89 3.15 -12.48 -14.02
C ASP A 89 3.34 -12.21 -12.51
N ALA A 90 2.33 -12.45 -11.68
CA ALA A 90 2.27 -11.98 -10.30
C ALA A 90 2.39 -13.08 -9.23
N ARG A 91 3.25 -12.84 -8.22
CA ARG A 91 3.09 -13.43 -6.88
C ARG A 91 2.33 -12.46 -6.00
N VAL A 92 1.09 -12.78 -5.65
CA VAL A 92 0.18 -11.93 -4.88
C VAL A 92 0.47 -12.05 -3.39
N LEU A 93 0.75 -10.94 -2.72
CA LEU A 93 0.70 -10.81 -1.27
C LEU A 93 -0.50 -9.94 -0.93
N ILE A 94 -1.53 -10.50 -0.28
CA ILE A 94 -2.69 -9.73 0.20
C ILE A 94 -2.43 -9.35 1.66
N ILE A 95 -2.40 -8.05 1.93
CA ILE A 95 -2.25 -7.48 3.27
C ILE A 95 -3.61 -6.88 3.64
N ASP A 96 -4.43 -7.60 4.40
CA ASP A 96 -5.69 -7.08 4.95
C ASP A 96 -5.45 -6.67 6.41
N ASP A 97 -5.85 -5.45 6.78
CA ASP A 97 -5.77 -4.96 8.17
C ASP A 97 -6.48 -5.91 9.16
N VAL A 98 -7.53 -6.62 8.75
CA VAL A 98 -8.22 -7.61 9.57
C VAL A 98 -7.38 -8.87 9.75
N VAL A 99 -6.65 -9.28 8.71
CA VAL A 99 -5.75 -10.45 8.75
C VAL A 99 -4.51 -10.12 9.56
N LEU A 100 -3.94 -8.92 9.45
CA LEU A 100 -2.82 -8.45 10.28
C LEU A 100 -3.22 -8.19 11.75
N SER A 101 -4.47 -7.78 12.01
CA SER A 101 -4.95 -7.58 13.38
C SER A 101 -5.11 -8.87 14.20
N LYS A 102 -5.14 -10.04 13.52
CA LYS A 102 -5.04 -11.35 14.17
C LYS A 102 -3.55 -11.74 14.31
N LYS A 103 -2.91 -11.19 15.35
CA LYS A 103 -1.58 -11.53 15.88
C LYS A 103 -0.36 -11.12 15.02
N LEU A 104 0.29 -10.04 15.46
CA LEU A 104 1.69 -10.10 15.90
C LEU A 104 1.71 -9.89 17.42
#